data_AF-A0A447PPM9-F1
#
_entry.id   AF-A0A447PPM9-F1
#
_cell.length_a   1.000
_cell.length_b   1.000
_cell.length_c   1.000
_cell.angle_alpha   90.00
_cell.angle_beta   90.00
_cell.angle_gamma   90.00
#
_symmetry.space_group_name_H-M   'P 1'
#
loop_
_entity.id
_entity.type
_entity.pdbx_description
1 polymer ?
#
loop_
_entity_poly.entity_id
_entity_poly.type
_entity_poly.pdbx_seq_one_letter_code
_entity_poly.pdbx_strand_id
1 'polypeptide(L)'
;MATGIFFWAVGNEKQPNPATTGQWIADVDYHYQSGEPCFLLPGQPPSRFNPQRAGYYRDKPESHALAWYMNDSWLCVLLDGHHKATAAALEGRPVKTWVISQPVAVSCYETRQQYLRFYDGERLEEAQFQRRIPLKIQYEKLPPSLWEDYSTRHDERYTRVNWPNALANCATHYPDLAACADIIAAGDLSEAGLNKIMAQGIAEEGFPAVLLRALFYTHSPLLIDFVRFLTRAPGYACHYPLAFRLLAQKRTPQADAFFLDFAINDDGERPELTNIMDEYFRQA
;
A
#
# COMPACT_ATOMS: atom_id res chain seq x y z
N MET A 1 -5.91 -8.38 -2.83
CA MET A 1 -6.91 -7.99 -3.86
C MET A 1 -6.18 -7.48 -5.09
N ALA A 2 -6.81 -7.38 -6.27
CA ALA A 2 -6.27 -6.52 -7.33
C ALA A 2 -6.78 -5.10 -7.04
N THR A 3 -6.05 -4.04 -7.34
CA THR A 3 -6.38 -2.63 -7.02
C THR A 3 -7.89 -2.32 -7.07
N GLY A 4 -8.56 -2.29 -5.92
CA GLY A 4 -10.00 -2.00 -5.81
C GLY A 4 -10.99 -3.08 -6.27
N ILE A 5 -10.55 -4.28 -6.66
CA ILE A 5 -11.42 -5.38 -7.11
C ILE A 5 -10.98 -6.76 -6.59
N PHE A 6 -11.90 -7.73 -6.61
CA PHE A 6 -11.56 -9.13 -6.35
C PHE A 6 -10.52 -9.61 -7.35
N PHE A 7 -9.40 -10.18 -6.86
CA PHE A 7 -8.26 -10.52 -7.71
C PHE A 7 -8.64 -11.48 -8.85
N TRP A 8 -9.58 -12.40 -8.60
CA TRP A 8 -10.06 -13.35 -9.61
C TRP A 8 -11.08 -12.74 -10.60
N ALA A 9 -11.51 -11.50 -10.38
CA ALA A 9 -12.33 -10.74 -11.31
C ALA A 9 -11.51 -10.03 -12.39
N VAL A 10 -10.18 -10.04 -12.30
CA VAL A 10 -9.30 -9.56 -13.37
C VAL A 10 -9.52 -10.45 -14.61
N GLY A 11 -10.01 -9.83 -15.68
CA GLY A 11 -10.23 -10.48 -16.97
C GLY A 11 -8.98 -10.44 -17.86
N ASN A 12 -9.13 -10.92 -19.09
CA ASN A 12 -8.05 -10.98 -20.07
C ASN A 12 -7.95 -9.76 -21.01
N GLU A 13 -8.68 -8.69 -20.68
CA GLU A 13 -8.62 -7.44 -21.43
C GLU A 13 -7.52 -6.56 -20.85
N LYS A 14 -6.74 -5.94 -21.74
CA LYS A 14 -5.77 -4.93 -21.33
C LYS A 14 -6.50 -3.75 -20.71
N GLN A 15 -6.16 -3.43 -19.47
CA GLN A 15 -6.65 -2.25 -18.79
C GLN A 15 -5.48 -1.53 -18.12
N PRO A 16 -5.50 -0.19 -18.09
CA PRO A 16 -4.58 0.56 -17.25
C PRO A 16 -4.73 0.09 -15.80
N ASN A 17 -3.63 -0.25 -15.17
CA ASN A 17 -3.60 -0.60 -13.76
C ASN A 17 -2.53 0.26 -13.08
N PRO A 18 -2.89 1.18 -12.18
CA PRO A 18 -1.93 2.09 -11.57
C PRO A 18 -0.88 1.34 -10.71
N ALA A 19 -1.18 0.13 -10.26
CA ALA A 19 -0.24 -0.72 -9.53
C ALA A 19 0.88 -1.31 -10.41
N THR A 20 0.94 -1.04 -11.72
CA THR A 20 2.04 -1.54 -12.57
C THR A 20 3.34 -0.72 -12.44
N THR A 21 3.33 0.37 -11.68
CA THR A 21 4.49 1.26 -11.52
C THR A 21 4.55 1.83 -10.10
N GLY A 22 5.72 2.30 -9.67
CA GLY A 22 5.87 3.03 -8.41
C GLY A 22 5.03 4.31 -8.38
N GLN A 23 4.70 4.77 -7.18
CA GLN A 23 3.80 5.89 -6.99
C GLN A 23 4.58 7.18 -6.73
N TRP A 24 4.27 8.22 -7.51
CA TRP A 24 4.71 9.57 -7.23
C TRP A 24 3.65 10.28 -6.38
N ILE A 25 4.01 10.62 -5.15
CA ILE A 25 3.18 11.34 -4.18
C ILE A 25 3.55 12.83 -4.28
N ALA A 26 2.86 13.54 -5.18
CA ALA A 26 3.13 14.94 -5.52
C ALA A 26 2.53 15.97 -4.54
N ASP A 27 2.06 15.54 -3.37
CA ASP A 27 1.47 16.44 -2.37
C ASP A 27 2.58 17.22 -1.63
N VAL A 28 2.27 17.82 -0.48
CA VAL A 28 3.17 18.69 0.32
C VAL A 28 4.62 18.18 0.49
N ASP A 29 4.82 16.86 0.51
CA ASP A 29 6.09 16.20 0.84
C ASP A 29 6.94 15.77 -0.38
N TYR A 30 6.40 15.79 -1.61
CA TYR A 30 7.07 15.31 -2.84
C TYR A 30 7.89 14.01 -2.68
N HIS A 31 7.21 12.87 -2.57
CA HIS A 31 7.85 11.57 -2.33
C HIS A 31 7.62 10.58 -3.48
N TYR A 32 8.62 9.74 -3.78
CA TYR A 32 8.45 8.60 -4.67
C TYR A 32 8.52 7.30 -3.89
N GLN A 33 7.44 6.53 -3.95
CA GLN A 33 7.39 5.20 -3.37
C GLN A 33 7.55 4.14 -4.46
N SER A 34 8.62 3.35 -4.36
CA SER A 34 8.79 2.16 -5.20
C SER A 34 7.73 1.12 -4.86
N GLY A 35 7.35 0.32 -5.85
CA GLY A 35 6.36 -0.73 -5.65
C GLY A 35 6.82 -1.79 -4.66
N GLU A 36 5.88 -2.25 -3.84
CA GLU A 36 6.05 -3.40 -2.95
C GLU A 36 4.92 -4.43 -3.14
N PRO A 37 5.13 -5.70 -2.76
CA PRO A 37 4.15 -6.79 -2.86
C PRO A 37 2.80 -6.55 -2.15
N CYS A 38 1.87 -5.82 -2.76
CA CYS A 38 0.59 -5.44 -2.13
C CYS A 38 -0.64 -6.05 -2.80
N PHE A 39 -0.66 -6.12 -4.13
CA PHE A 39 -1.84 -6.52 -4.90
C PHE A 39 -1.64 -7.87 -5.57
N LEU A 40 -2.73 -8.62 -5.71
CA LEU A 40 -2.71 -9.98 -6.25
C LEU A 40 -3.35 -10.02 -7.63
N LEU A 41 -2.71 -10.74 -8.55
CA LEU A 41 -3.25 -11.18 -9.83
C LEU A 41 -3.47 -12.70 -9.80
N PRO A 42 -4.51 -13.21 -10.47
CA PRO A 42 -4.81 -14.63 -10.47
C PRO A 42 -3.89 -15.37 -11.45
N GLY A 43 -3.05 -16.28 -10.95
CA GLY A 43 -2.31 -17.22 -11.84
C GLY A 43 -3.13 -18.42 -12.33
N GLN A 44 -4.44 -18.50 -11.99
CA GLN A 44 -5.34 -19.57 -12.40
C GLN A 44 -6.66 -18.98 -12.92
N PRO A 45 -7.31 -19.63 -13.90
CA PRO A 45 -8.57 -19.13 -14.44
C PRO A 45 -9.72 -19.20 -13.40
N PRO A 46 -10.74 -18.32 -13.50
CA PRO A 46 -11.92 -18.32 -12.64
C PRO A 46 -12.61 -19.68 -12.51
N SER A 47 -12.57 -20.53 -13.54
CA SER A 47 -13.14 -21.89 -13.54
C SER A 47 -12.53 -22.82 -12.49
N ARG A 48 -11.39 -22.48 -11.90
CA ARG A 48 -10.77 -23.22 -10.77
C ARG A 48 -11.34 -22.83 -9.41
N PHE A 49 -12.20 -21.81 -9.34
CA PHE A 49 -12.83 -21.43 -8.09
C PHE A 49 -13.70 -22.57 -7.55
N ASN A 50 -13.52 -22.85 -6.25
CA ASN A 50 -14.31 -23.82 -5.52
C ASN A 50 -14.72 -23.18 -4.19
N PRO A 51 -16.01 -22.88 -3.99
CA PRO A 51 -16.49 -22.20 -2.79
C PRO A 51 -16.34 -23.06 -1.52
N GLN A 52 -16.45 -24.38 -1.63
CA GLN A 52 -16.26 -25.28 -0.48
C GLN A 52 -14.80 -25.26 -0.01
N ARG A 53 -13.85 -25.23 -0.96
CA ARG A 53 -12.42 -25.13 -0.65
C ARG A 53 -12.06 -23.76 -0.07
N ALA A 54 -12.66 -22.68 -0.58
CA ALA A 54 -12.51 -21.36 0.04
C ALA A 54 -13.09 -21.35 1.46
N GLY A 55 -14.29 -21.92 1.65
CA GLY A 55 -14.92 -22.09 2.97
C GLY A 55 -14.03 -22.85 3.96
N TYR A 56 -13.40 -23.94 3.53
CA TYR A 56 -12.48 -24.74 4.33
C TYR A 56 -11.26 -23.97 4.86
N TYR A 57 -10.82 -22.89 4.19
CA TYR A 57 -9.66 -22.10 4.63
C TYR A 57 -10.03 -20.89 5.49
N ARG A 58 -11.33 -20.58 5.69
CA ARG A 58 -11.76 -19.41 6.48
C ARG A 58 -11.25 -19.50 7.92
N ASP A 59 -11.32 -20.68 8.52
CA ASP A 59 -10.87 -21.04 9.87
C ASP A 59 -9.37 -21.40 9.97
N LYS A 60 -8.57 -21.21 8.89
CA LYS A 60 -7.13 -21.56 8.84
C LYS A 60 -6.27 -20.35 8.48
N PRO A 61 -6.25 -19.30 9.33
CA PRO A 61 -5.54 -18.05 9.05
C PRO A 61 -4.02 -18.22 8.88
N GLU A 62 -3.46 -19.30 9.40
CA GLU A 62 -2.03 -19.63 9.34
C GLU A 62 -1.58 -20.24 8.00
N SER A 63 -2.51 -20.51 7.08
CA SER A 63 -2.17 -21.09 5.77
C SER A 63 -1.43 -20.08 4.90
N HIS A 64 -0.33 -20.51 4.28
CA HIS A 64 0.47 -19.66 3.40
C HIS A 64 0.08 -19.84 1.93
N ALA A 65 -0.02 -18.73 1.20
CA ALA A 65 -0.04 -18.68 -0.26
C ALA A 65 1.39 -18.59 -0.82
N LEU A 66 1.54 -18.80 -2.13
CA LEU A 66 2.79 -18.59 -2.85
C LEU A 66 2.54 -17.60 -3.99
N ALA A 67 3.33 -16.54 -4.06
CA ALA A 67 3.19 -15.52 -5.08
C ALA A 67 4.53 -15.17 -5.74
N TRP A 68 4.47 -14.76 -6.99
CA TRP A 68 5.58 -14.18 -7.73
C TRP A 68 5.42 -12.67 -7.79
N TYR A 69 6.40 -11.92 -7.31
CA TYR A 69 6.39 -10.47 -7.36
C TYR A 69 6.83 -9.94 -8.73
N MET A 70 6.04 -9.05 -9.31
CA MET A 70 6.40 -8.33 -10.53
C MET A 70 7.23 -7.11 -10.12
N ASN A 71 8.56 -7.23 -10.25
CA ASN A 71 9.51 -6.16 -9.91
C ASN A 71 9.11 -4.78 -10.47
N ASP A 72 9.42 -3.73 -9.72
CA ASP A 72 9.11 -2.32 -10.02
C ASP A 72 7.59 -2.00 -10.12
N SER A 73 6.74 -2.90 -9.62
CA SER A 73 5.29 -2.74 -9.56
C SER A 73 4.75 -3.03 -8.16
N TRP A 74 3.46 -2.99 -7.95
CA TRP A 74 2.82 -3.39 -6.68
C TRP A 74 2.15 -4.77 -6.77
N LEU A 75 2.33 -5.45 -7.90
CA LEU A 75 1.56 -6.61 -8.31
C LEU A 75 2.33 -7.91 -8.04
N CYS A 76 1.59 -8.89 -7.56
CA CYS A 76 2.06 -10.25 -7.34
C CYS A 76 1.12 -11.23 -8.04
N VAL A 77 1.65 -12.15 -8.82
CA VAL A 77 0.86 -13.24 -9.40
C VAL A 77 0.79 -14.38 -8.39
N LEU A 78 -0.42 -14.77 -7.99
CA LEU A 78 -0.62 -15.96 -7.15
C LEU A 78 -0.28 -17.23 -7.94
N LEU A 79 0.73 -17.97 -7.47
CA LEU A 79 1.13 -19.27 -8.01
C LEU A 79 0.36 -20.42 -7.31
N ASP A 80 0.19 -20.31 -6.00
CA ASP A 80 -0.67 -21.18 -5.19
C ASP A 80 -1.42 -20.37 -4.13
N GLY A 81 -2.58 -20.89 -3.71
CA GLY A 81 -3.33 -20.34 -2.58
C GLY A 81 -4.50 -19.44 -2.95
N HIS A 82 -5.03 -19.50 -4.17
CA HIS A 82 -6.19 -18.71 -4.60
C HIS A 82 -7.40 -18.85 -3.67
N HIS A 83 -7.73 -20.07 -3.22
CA HIS A 83 -8.81 -20.30 -2.25
C HIS A 83 -8.45 -19.78 -0.84
N LYS A 84 -7.18 -19.78 -0.44
CA LYS A 84 -6.68 -19.21 0.83
C LYS A 84 -6.82 -17.69 0.82
N ALA A 85 -6.40 -17.05 -0.28
CA ALA A 85 -6.56 -15.62 -0.50
C ALA A 85 -8.03 -15.21 -0.57
N THR A 86 -8.88 -16.04 -1.20
CA THR A 86 -10.33 -15.83 -1.22
C THR A 86 -10.94 -15.92 0.19
N ALA A 87 -10.53 -16.92 0.97
CA ALA A 87 -10.96 -17.06 2.36
C ALA A 87 -10.54 -15.86 3.22
N ALA A 88 -9.29 -15.41 3.09
CA ALA A 88 -8.80 -14.22 3.78
C ALA A 88 -9.57 -12.95 3.38
N ALA A 89 -9.90 -12.80 2.08
CA ALA A 89 -10.72 -11.71 1.57
C ALA A 89 -12.12 -11.68 2.17
N LEU A 90 -12.77 -12.84 2.26
CA LEU A 90 -14.10 -12.98 2.88
C LEU A 90 -14.09 -12.65 4.39
N GLU A 91 -12.95 -12.85 5.05
CA GLU A 91 -12.74 -12.52 6.47
C GLU A 91 -12.18 -11.11 6.69
N GLY A 92 -11.95 -10.32 5.62
CA GLY A 92 -11.37 -8.97 5.74
C GLY A 92 -9.97 -8.94 6.36
N ARG A 93 -9.18 -10.00 6.18
CA ARG A 93 -7.83 -10.13 6.76
C ARG A 93 -6.75 -10.32 5.70
N PRO A 94 -5.48 -9.95 5.97
CA PRO A 94 -4.39 -10.29 5.05
C PRO A 94 -4.19 -11.81 4.94
N VAL A 95 -3.63 -12.25 3.80
CA VAL A 95 -3.23 -13.64 3.57
C VAL A 95 -1.72 -13.76 3.78
N LYS A 96 -1.29 -14.72 4.61
CA LYS A 96 0.14 -15.02 4.76
C LYS A 96 0.67 -15.54 3.44
N THR A 97 1.78 -15.00 2.96
CA THR A 97 2.27 -15.28 1.61
C THR A 97 3.78 -15.41 1.62
N TRP A 98 4.29 -16.46 1.00
CA TRP A 98 5.70 -16.51 0.60
C TRP A 98 5.82 -15.87 -0.77
N VAL A 99 6.66 -14.84 -0.86
CA VAL A 99 6.83 -14.06 -2.07
C VAL A 99 8.16 -14.42 -2.70
N ILE A 100 8.11 -14.87 -3.94
CA ILE A 100 9.29 -15.01 -4.79
C ILE A 100 9.57 -13.62 -5.37
N SER A 101 10.67 -13.03 -4.93
CA SER A 101 11.12 -11.70 -5.33
C SER A 101 12.49 -11.79 -5.99
N GLN A 102 12.73 -10.98 -7.02
CA GLN A 102 14.04 -10.89 -7.66
C GLN A 102 14.76 -9.68 -7.08
N PRO A 103 15.89 -9.87 -6.37
CA PRO A 103 16.63 -8.73 -5.85
C PRO A 103 17.34 -7.97 -6.97
N VAL A 104 17.62 -6.70 -6.71
CA VAL A 104 18.39 -5.85 -7.61
C VAL A 104 19.84 -5.83 -7.15
N ALA A 105 20.77 -6.03 -8.09
CA ALA A 105 22.19 -5.86 -7.82
C ALA A 105 22.53 -4.37 -7.70
N VAL A 106 23.08 -3.97 -6.55
CA VAL A 106 23.50 -2.60 -6.27
C VAL A 106 25.03 -2.57 -6.17
N SER A 107 25.64 -1.58 -6.83
CA SER A 107 27.08 -1.32 -6.72
C SER A 107 27.28 0.09 -6.21
N CYS A 108 27.91 0.25 -5.05
CA CYS A 108 28.34 1.55 -4.55
C CYS A 108 29.58 1.98 -5.34
N TYR A 109 29.53 3.16 -5.97
CA TYR A 109 30.65 3.64 -6.79
C TYR A 109 31.89 3.95 -5.95
N GLU A 110 31.69 4.57 -4.79
CA GLU A 110 32.75 5.05 -3.90
C GLU A 110 33.48 3.89 -3.21
N THR A 111 32.73 2.95 -2.64
CA THR A 111 33.31 1.83 -1.88
C THR A 111 33.59 0.60 -2.76
N ARG A 112 33.07 0.59 -4.00
CA ARG A 112 33.02 -0.58 -4.89
C ARG A 112 32.31 -1.80 -4.29
N GLN A 113 31.61 -1.62 -3.17
CA GLN A 113 30.85 -2.68 -2.53
C GLN A 113 29.66 -3.08 -3.41
N GLN A 114 29.41 -4.38 -3.50
CA GLN A 114 28.27 -4.95 -4.19
C GLN A 114 27.40 -5.72 -3.21
N TYR A 115 26.10 -5.53 -3.32
CA TYR A 115 25.11 -6.28 -2.56
C TYR A 115 23.85 -6.48 -3.40
N LEU A 116 23.05 -7.47 -3.03
CA LEU A 116 21.69 -7.62 -3.56
C LEU A 116 20.74 -6.93 -2.60
N ARG A 117 19.85 -6.10 -3.14
CA ARG A 117 18.80 -5.41 -2.38
C ARG A 117 17.44 -5.94 -2.80
N PHE A 118 16.64 -6.35 -1.84
CA PHE A 118 15.23 -6.64 -2.04
C PHE A 118 14.40 -5.36 -1.91
N TYR A 119 13.16 -5.40 -2.40
CA TYR A 119 12.29 -4.22 -2.43
C TYR A 119 11.76 -3.83 -1.05
N ASP A 120 11.76 -4.75 -0.10
CA ASP A 120 11.49 -4.51 1.33
C ASP A 120 12.69 -3.90 2.08
N GLY A 121 13.78 -3.60 1.36
CA GLY A 121 15.00 -3.01 1.92
C GLY A 121 15.98 -4.03 2.49
N GLU A 122 15.64 -5.33 2.55
CA GLU A 122 16.59 -6.35 2.96
C GLU A 122 17.80 -6.39 2.01
N ARG A 123 18.98 -6.68 2.58
CA ARG A 123 20.25 -6.70 1.86
C ARG A 123 20.95 -8.02 2.09
N LEU A 124 21.47 -8.57 1.00
CA LEU A 124 22.42 -9.67 1.03
C LEU A 124 23.78 -9.15 0.59
N GLU A 125 24.71 -9.14 1.53
CA GLU A 125 26.11 -8.76 1.33
C GLU A 125 26.86 -9.84 0.56
N GLU A 126 27.90 -9.45 -0.18
CA GLU A 126 28.73 -10.38 -0.98
C GLU A 126 29.21 -11.60 -0.18
N ALA A 127 29.57 -11.40 1.10
CA ALA A 127 30.04 -12.46 1.98
C ALA A 127 29.00 -13.56 2.27
N GLN A 128 27.71 -13.28 2.07
CA GLN A 128 26.62 -14.24 2.31
C GLN A 128 26.39 -15.18 1.13
N PHE A 129 27.06 -14.98 0.00
CA PHE A 129 26.88 -15.82 -1.18
C PHE A 129 27.92 -16.94 -1.24
N GLN A 130 27.45 -18.16 -1.55
CA GLN A 130 28.33 -19.30 -1.84
C GLN A 130 29.05 -19.17 -3.20
N ARG A 131 28.59 -18.26 -4.07
CA ARG A 131 29.16 -17.91 -5.38
C ARG A 131 29.20 -16.39 -5.51
N ARG A 132 29.94 -15.83 -6.46
CA ARG A 132 29.92 -14.37 -6.70
C ARG A 132 28.50 -13.89 -7.06
N ILE A 133 28.16 -12.66 -6.68
CA ILE A 133 26.93 -11.98 -7.14
C ILE A 133 26.96 -11.99 -8.69
N PRO A 134 25.90 -12.46 -9.38
CA PRO A 134 25.86 -12.46 -10.83
C PRO A 134 26.09 -11.05 -11.38
N LEU A 135 27.15 -10.89 -12.19
CA LEU A 135 27.39 -9.65 -12.90
C LEU A 135 26.27 -9.48 -13.93
N LYS A 136 25.38 -8.50 -13.70
CA LYS A 136 24.43 -7.94 -14.66
C LYS A 136 23.78 -8.99 -15.56
N ILE A 137 22.63 -9.53 -15.14
CA ILE A 137 21.80 -10.37 -16.01
C ILE A 137 21.58 -9.60 -17.32
N GLN A 138 22.14 -10.11 -18.42
CA GLN A 138 21.83 -9.57 -19.74
C GLN A 138 20.39 -9.96 -20.04
N TYR A 139 19.49 -8.97 -19.92
CA TYR A 139 18.13 -9.15 -20.38
C TYR A 139 18.16 -9.19 -21.91
N GLU A 140 17.86 -10.35 -22.47
CA GLU A 140 17.54 -10.44 -23.89
C GLU A 140 16.17 -9.78 -24.10
N LYS A 141 16.10 -8.80 -25.01
CA LYS A 141 14.81 -8.24 -25.40
C LYS A 141 14.02 -9.34 -26.11
N LEU A 142 12.78 -9.53 -25.67
CA LEU A 142 11.83 -10.36 -26.41
C LEU A 142 11.74 -9.89 -27.86
N PRO A 143 11.83 -10.80 -28.85
CA PRO A 143 11.59 -10.48 -30.25
C PRO A 143 10.24 -9.74 -30.45
N PRO A 144 10.15 -8.74 -31.35
CA PRO A 144 8.92 -7.99 -31.58
C PRO A 144 7.70 -8.88 -31.90
N SER A 145 7.89 -9.97 -32.63
CA SER A 145 6.82 -10.92 -32.95
C SER A 145 6.26 -11.64 -31.72
N LEU A 146 7.13 -12.02 -30.78
CA LEU A 146 6.70 -12.61 -29.50
C LEU A 146 5.99 -11.56 -28.65
N TRP A 147 6.47 -10.32 -28.65
CA TRP A 147 5.79 -9.23 -27.96
C TRP A 147 4.39 -9.01 -28.51
N GLU A 148 4.23 -8.96 -29.83
CA GLU A 148 2.94 -8.78 -30.49
C GLU A 148 1.99 -9.94 -30.19
N ASP A 149 2.48 -11.19 -30.25
CA ASP A 149 1.73 -12.39 -29.84
C ASP A 149 1.28 -12.29 -28.38
N TYR A 150 2.18 -12.05 -27.41
CA TYR A 150 1.80 -11.89 -26.00
C TYR A 150 0.82 -10.73 -25.77
N SER A 151 0.98 -9.64 -26.52
CA SER A 151 0.14 -8.47 -26.37
C SER A 151 -1.27 -8.69 -26.97
N THR A 152 -1.43 -9.57 -27.96
CA THR A 152 -2.74 -9.84 -28.57
C THR A 152 -3.36 -11.15 -28.07
N ARG A 153 -2.61 -11.92 -27.28
CA ARG A 153 -3.04 -13.19 -26.71
C ARG A 153 -4.29 -13.01 -25.86
N HIS A 154 -5.32 -13.76 -26.24
CA HIS A 154 -6.54 -13.90 -25.46
C HIS A 154 -6.71 -15.38 -25.08
N ASP A 155 -6.85 -15.63 -23.78
CA ASP A 155 -7.14 -16.92 -23.17
C ASP A 155 -8.57 -16.89 -22.61
N GLU A 156 -9.47 -17.59 -23.29
CA GLU A 156 -10.90 -17.67 -22.98
C GLU A 156 -11.19 -18.27 -21.60
N ARG A 157 -10.22 -18.96 -20.99
CA ARG A 157 -10.37 -19.48 -19.62
C ARG A 157 -10.43 -18.36 -18.59
N TYR A 158 -9.97 -17.16 -18.92
CA TYR A 158 -10.04 -15.94 -18.09
C TYR A 158 -11.20 -15.01 -18.49
N THR A 159 -12.26 -15.58 -19.04
CA THR A 159 -13.51 -14.86 -19.29
C THR A 159 -14.10 -14.29 -18.00
N ARG A 160 -14.73 -13.12 -18.10
CA ARG A 160 -15.33 -12.45 -16.94
C ARG A 160 -16.46 -13.29 -16.36
N VAL A 161 -16.44 -13.45 -15.04
CA VAL A 161 -17.47 -14.16 -14.27
C VAL A 161 -18.18 -13.15 -13.38
N ASN A 162 -19.50 -13.29 -13.26
CA ASN A 162 -20.27 -12.56 -12.26
C ASN A 162 -20.02 -13.18 -10.89
N TRP A 163 -19.16 -12.52 -10.10
CA TRP A 163 -18.83 -12.97 -8.75
C TRP A 163 -19.96 -12.65 -7.77
N PRO A 164 -20.21 -13.51 -6.76
CA PRO A 164 -21.12 -13.19 -5.66
C PRO A 164 -20.79 -11.84 -5.01
N ASN A 165 -21.81 -11.06 -4.63
CA ASN A 165 -21.63 -9.74 -4.01
C ASN A 165 -20.65 -9.74 -2.84
N ALA A 166 -20.67 -10.79 -2.02
CA ALA A 166 -19.73 -10.94 -0.92
C ALA A 166 -18.27 -10.86 -1.39
N LEU A 167 -17.92 -11.51 -2.50
CA LEU A 167 -16.57 -11.48 -3.08
C LEU A 167 -16.28 -10.19 -3.83
N ALA A 168 -17.27 -9.67 -4.56
CA ALA A 168 -17.13 -8.39 -5.27
C ALA A 168 -16.81 -7.24 -4.30
N ASN A 169 -17.41 -7.27 -3.10
CA ASN A 169 -17.27 -6.20 -2.11
C ASN A 169 -16.04 -6.37 -1.20
N CYS A 170 -15.37 -7.53 -1.19
CA CYS A 170 -14.19 -7.74 -0.34
C CYS A 170 -13.08 -6.70 -0.57
N ALA A 171 -13.05 -6.04 -1.74
CA ALA A 171 -11.98 -5.10 -2.08
C ALA A 171 -12.00 -3.87 -1.16
N THR A 172 -13.19 -3.51 -0.66
CA THR A 172 -13.41 -2.38 0.25
C THR A 172 -12.76 -2.56 1.62
N HIS A 173 -12.37 -3.78 1.98
CA HIS A 173 -11.68 -4.06 3.24
C HIS A 173 -10.17 -3.78 3.18
N TYR A 174 -9.62 -3.50 2.01
CA TYR A 174 -8.18 -3.34 1.81
C TYR A 174 -7.85 -1.92 1.37
N PRO A 175 -6.67 -1.40 1.76
CA PRO A 175 -6.18 -0.13 1.26
C PRO A 175 -6.06 -0.15 -0.27
N ASP A 176 -6.36 0.99 -0.88
CA ASP A 176 -6.03 1.21 -2.28
C ASP A 176 -4.52 1.46 -2.46
N LEU A 177 -4.11 1.72 -3.70
CA LEU A 177 -2.71 1.94 -4.02
C LEU A 177 -2.09 3.12 -3.25
N ALA A 178 -2.81 4.24 -3.16
CA ALA A 178 -2.31 5.43 -2.48
C ALA A 178 -2.16 5.19 -0.99
N ALA A 179 -3.14 4.52 -0.37
CA ALA A 179 -3.07 4.11 1.01
C ALA A 179 -1.91 3.13 1.26
N CYS A 180 -1.71 2.13 0.40
CA CYS A 180 -0.55 1.23 0.49
C CYS A 180 0.77 2.00 0.45
N ALA A 181 0.90 2.96 -0.48
CA ALA A 181 2.12 3.74 -0.60
C ALA A 181 2.42 4.61 0.61
N ASP A 182 1.42 5.28 1.17
CA ASP A 182 1.60 6.06 2.39
C ASP A 182 1.96 5.16 3.58
N ILE A 183 1.29 4.02 3.75
CA ILE A 183 1.54 3.08 4.85
C ILE A 183 2.97 2.54 4.81
N ILE A 184 3.43 2.14 3.63
CA ILE A 184 4.78 1.61 3.44
C ILE A 184 5.83 2.72 3.65
N ALA A 185 5.63 3.89 3.03
CA ALA A 185 6.55 5.00 3.13
C ALA A 185 6.66 5.54 4.58
N ALA A 186 5.59 5.43 5.37
CA ALA A 186 5.58 5.83 6.77
C ALA A 186 6.47 4.95 7.67
N GLY A 187 6.71 3.69 7.31
CA GLY A 187 7.53 2.77 8.10
C GLY A 187 6.90 2.41 9.47
N ASP A 188 7.65 2.64 10.56
CA ASP A 188 7.23 2.24 11.90
C ASP A 188 6.16 3.19 12.49
N LEU A 189 4.91 2.75 12.42
CA LEU A 189 3.74 3.42 13.01
C LEU A 189 3.40 2.94 14.42
N SER A 190 4.30 2.21 15.09
CA SER A 190 4.09 1.80 16.49
C SER A 190 4.03 3.00 17.43
N GLU A 191 3.40 2.83 18.58
CA GLU A 191 3.38 3.86 19.63
C GLU A 191 4.78 4.31 20.02
N ALA A 192 5.73 3.37 20.14
CA ALA A 192 7.12 3.68 20.43
C ALA A 192 7.78 4.51 19.33
N GLY A 193 7.58 4.13 18.05
CA GLY A 193 8.09 4.85 16.89
C GLY A 193 7.54 6.28 16.81
N LEU A 194 6.22 6.43 16.95
CA LEU A 194 5.55 7.74 16.89
C LEU A 194 5.90 8.63 18.08
N ASN A 195 5.96 8.09 19.30
CA ASN A 195 6.38 8.86 20.47
C ASN A 195 7.82 9.37 20.33
N LYS A 196 8.71 8.57 19.73
CA LYS A 196 10.07 9.02 19.41
C LYS A 196 10.05 10.18 18.41
N ILE A 197 9.26 10.07 17.33
CA ILE A 197 9.11 11.16 16.34
C ILE A 197 8.56 12.43 16.99
N MET A 198 7.49 12.33 17.78
CA MET A 198 6.88 13.50 18.43
C MET A 198 7.81 14.15 19.48
N ALA A 199 8.69 13.37 20.11
CA ALA A 199 9.65 13.90 21.09
C ALA A 199 10.88 14.55 20.43
N GLN A 200 11.33 14.01 19.29
CA GLN A 200 12.57 14.44 18.63
C GLN A 200 12.34 15.40 17.46
N GLY A 201 11.10 15.54 17.01
CA GLY A 201 10.76 16.17 15.75
C GLY A 201 10.84 15.20 14.58
N ILE A 202 10.23 15.58 13.46
CA ILE A 202 10.35 14.86 12.19
C ILE A 202 11.70 15.27 11.56
N ALA A 203 12.53 14.30 11.21
CA ALA A 203 13.81 14.54 10.53
C ALA A 203 13.61 15.26 9.18
N GLU A 204 14.66 15.90 8.65
CA GLU A 204 14.58 16.62 7.36
C GLU A 204 14.15 15.73 6.18
N GLU A 205 14.41 14.42 6.25
CA GLU A 205 13.98 13.43 5.25
C GLU A 205 12.61 12.78 5.58
N GLY A 206 11.95 13.21 6.67
CA GLY A 206 10.65 12.69 7.06
C GLY A 206 9.51 13.36 6.29
N PHE A 207 8.40 12.64 6.16
CA PHE A 207 7.24 13.07 5.37
C PHE A 207 5.98 13.17 6.27
N PRO A 208 5.70 14.34 6.88
CA PRO A 208 4.58 14.51 7.82
C PRO A 208 3.21 14.19 7.20
N ALA A 209 3.01 14.52 5.92
CA ALA A 209 1.77 14.24 5.21
C ALA A 209 1.58 12.74 4.97
N VAL A 210 2.68 12.03 4.67
CA VAL A 210 2.68 10.56 4.55
C VAL A 210 2.30 9.91 5.88
N LEU A 211 2.92 10.33 6.99
CA LEU A 211 2.59 9.83 8.33
C LEU A 211 1.12 10.08 8.69
N LEU A 212 0.60 11.29 8.43
CA LEU A 212 -0.81 11.62 8.65
C LEU A 212 -1.76 10.68 7.90
N ARG A 213 -1.53 10.50 6.60
CA ARG A 213 -2.37 9.63 5.76
C ARG A 213 -2.26 8.17 6.19
N ALA A 214 -1.06 7.69 6.48
CA ALA A 214 -0.84 6.33 6.96
C ALA A 214 -1.57 6.05 8.29
N LEU A 215 -1.50 6.97 9.26
CA LEU A 215 -2.25 6.87 10.52
C LEU A 215 -3.76 6.88 10.29
N PHE A 216 -4.24 7.68 9.34
CA PHE A 216 -5.66 7.70 8.96
C PHE A 216 -6.13 6.38 8.34
N TYR A 217 -5.41 5.86 7.34
CA TYR A 217 -5.76 4.62 6.65
C TYR A 217 -5.64 3.38 7.53
N THR A 218 -4.74 3.38 8.51
CA THR A 218 -4.60 2.30 9.49
C THR A 218 -5.55 2.43 10.68
N HIS A 219 -6.37 3.49 10.71
CA HIS A 219 -7.26 3.81 11.83
C HIS A 219 -6.52 3.86 13.17
N SER A 220 -5.30 4.41 13.16
CA SER A 220 -4.45 4.47 14.34
C SER A 220 -5.08 5.34 15.43
N PRO A 221 -5.12 4.89 16.70
CA PRO A 221 -5.62 5.70 17.81
C PRO A 221 -4.74 6.94 18.06
N LEU A 222 -3.51 6.95 17.55
CA LEU A 222 -2.54 8.03 17.74
C LEU A 222 -2.67 9.16 16.71
N LEU A 223 -3.60 9.05 15.75
CA LEU A 223 -3.80 10.08 14.72
C LEU A 223 -4.03 11.47 15.34
N ILE A 224 -4.92 11.58 16.33
CA ILE A 224 -5.25 12.87 16.95
C ILE A 224 -4.03 13.46 17.68
N ASP A 225 -3.25 12.64 18.37
CA ASP A 225 -2.07 13.10 19.09
C ASP A 225 -0.97 13.55 18.13
N PHE A 226 -0.81 12.85 17.00
CA PHE A 226 0.10 13.26 15.94
C PHE A 226 -0.36 14.59 15.29
N VAL A 227 -1.67 14.76 15.04
CA VAL A 227 -2.21 16.04 14.54
C VAL A 227 -1.92 17.17 15.54
N ARG A 228 -2.13 16.96 16.84
CA ARG A 228 -1.81 17.95 17.88
C ARG A 228 -0.31 18.27 17.93
N PHE A 229 0.55 17.28 17.74
CA PHE A 229 1.98 17.51 17.62
C PHE A 229 2.31 18.45 16.46
N LEU A 230 1.73 18.22 15.28
CA LEU A 230 1.95 19.09 14.11
C LEU A 230 1.42 20.51 14.36
N THR A 231 0.20 20.66 14.89
CA THR A 231 -0.43 21.98 15.08
C THR A 231 0.19 22.83 16.18
N ARG A 232 1.01 22.25 17.07
CA ARG A 232 1.78 22.99 18.09
C ARG A 232 3.05 23.63 17.55
N ALA A 233 3.56 23.17 16.41
CA ALA A 233 4.81 23.66 15.84
C ALA A 233 4.55 24.39 14.51
N PRO A 234 4.78 25.73 14.45
CA PRO A 234 4.54 26.51 13.23
C PRO A 234 5.30 26.01 12.00
N GLY A 235 6.42 25.30 12.20
CA GLY A 235 7.20 24.69 11.12
C GLY A 235 6.41 23.66 10.28
N TYR A 236 5.28 23.16 10.78
CA TYR A 236 4.43 22.18 10.07
C TYR A 236 3.13 22.78 9.53
N ALA A 237 3.00 24.11 9.48
CA ALA A 237 1.76 24.79 9.10
C ALA A 237 1.21 24.38 7.72
N CYS A 238 2.09 24.05 6.76
CA CYS A 238 1.68 23.55 5.44
C CYS A 238 0.90 22.23 5.49
N HIS A 239 0.97 21.47 6.58
CA HIS A 239 0.26 20.19 6.74
C HIS A 239 -1.08 20.31 7.47
N TYR A 240 -1.40 21.46 8.06
CA TYR A 240 -2.63 21.62 8.85
C TYR A 240 -3.90 21.37 8.01
N PRO A 241 -4.04 21.89 6.78
CA PRO A 241 -5.24 21.63 5.97
C PRO A 241 -5.44 20.15 5.65
N LEU A 242 -4.36 19.38 5.47
CA LEU A 242 -4.46 17.93 5.29
C LEU A 242 -4.94 17.25 6.57
N ALA A 243 -4.33 17.58 7.72
CA ALA A 243 -4.73 17.02 9.01
C ALA A 243 -6.21 17.27 9.31
N PHE A 244 -6.69 18.51 9.10
CA PHE A 244 -8.08 18.88 9.32
C PHE A 244 -9.02 18.12 8.38
N ARG A 245 -8.70 18.05 7.08
CA ARG A 245 -9.51 17.30 6.10
C ARG A 245 -9.61 15.81 6.47
N LEU A 246 -8.51 15.19 6.89
CA LEU A 246 -8.52 13.78 7.30
C LEU A 246 -9.41 13.54 8.53
N LEU A 247 -9.29 14.38 9.57
CA LEU A 247 -10.16 14.30 10.75
C LEU A 247 -11.63 14.56 10.43
N ALA A 248 -11.91 15.41 9.44
CA ALA A 248 -13.27 15.74 9.03
C ALA A 248 -13.98 14.60 8.27
N GLN A 249 -13.26 13.63 7.70
CA GLN A 249 -13.88 12.53 6.93
C GLN A 249 -14.75 11.60 7.78
N LYS A 250 -14.49 11.52 9.09
CA LYS A 250 -15.25 10.64 9.99
C LYS A 250 -15.46 11.32 11.34
N ARG A 251 -16.72 11.60 11.66
CA ARG A 251 -17.10 12.16 12.96
C ARG A 251 -16.80 11.18 14.09
N THR A 252 -16.07 11.65 15.09
CA THR A 252 -15.69 10.89 16.29
C THR A 252 -15.65 11.85 17.48
N PRO A 253 -15.89 11.39 18.72
CA PRO A 253 -15.80 12.24 19.90
C PRO A 253 -14.43 12.93 20.04
N GLN A 254 -13.35 12.26 19.61
CA GLN A 254 -12.01 12.81 19.64
C GLN A 254 -11.82 13.93 18.60
N ALA A 255 -12.38 13.78 17.40
CA ALA A 255 -12.37 14.82 16.38
C ALA A 255 -13.26 16.01 16.78
N ASP A 256 -14.45 15.78 17.36
CA ASP A 256 -15.30 16.84 17.90
C ASP A 256 -14.53 17.66 18.95
N ALA A 257 -13.87 16.99 19.91
CA ALA A 257 -13.06 17.65 20.93
C ALA A 257 -11.88 18.43 20.35
N PHE A 258 -11.21 17.89 19.32
CA PHE A 258 -10.12 18.57 18.62
C PHE A 258 -10.60 19.85 17.93
N PHE A 259 -11.71 19.78 17.18
CA PHE A 259 -12.25 20.93 16.46
C PHE A 259 -12.80 22.01 17.41
N LEU A 260 -13.42 21.61 18.52
CA LEU A 260 -13.85 22.56 19.56
C LEU A 260 -12.67 23.27 20.21
N ASP A 261 -11.60 22.55 20.54
CA ASP A 261 -10.36 23.14 21.06
C ASP A 261 -9.74 24.11 20.05
N PHE A 262 -9.75 23.78 18.76
CA PHE A 262 -9.31 24.68 17.70
C PHE A 262 -10.18 25.96 17.64
N ALA A 263 -11.51 25.84 17.65
CA ALA A 263 -12.43 26.98 17.59
C ALA A 263 -12.23 27.98 18.75
N ILE A 264 -11.87 27.48 19.94
CA ILE A 264 -11.64 28.30 21.13
C ILE A 264 -10.31 29.05 21.03
N ASN A 265 -9.29 28.48 20.39
CA ASN A 265 -7.91 28.97 20.48
C ASN A 265 -7.39 29.67 19.20
N ASP A 266 -8.00 29.48 18.03
CA ASP A 266 -7.50 30.06 16.77
C ASP A 266 -7.94 31.51 16.54
N ASP A 267 -8.96 32.00 17.25
CA ASP A 267 -9.55 33.34 17.10
C ASP A 267 -9.88 33.75 15.64
N GLY A 268 -10.03 32.77 14.74
CA GLY A 268 -10.31 32.98 13.31
C GLY A 268 -9.09 33.40 12.47
N GLU A 269 -7.87 33.24 12.98
CA GLU A 269 -6.64 33.57 12.26
C GLU A 269 -6.41 32.70 11.01
N ARG A 270 -7.00 31.50 10.95
CA ARG A 270 -6.81 30.53 9.87
C ARG A 270 -8.13 30.19 9.17
N PRO A 271 -8.65 31.07 8.30
CA PRO A 271 -9.98 30.93 7.70
C PRO A 271 -10.17 29.64 6.88
N GLU A 272 -9.10 29.12 6.26
CA GLU A 272 -9.16 27.82 5.56
C GLU A 272 -9.50 26.66 6.52
N LEU A 273 -8.88 26.64 7.70
CA LEU A 273 -9.11 25.59 8.70
C LEU A 273 -10.48 25.74 9.35
N THR A 274 -10.90 26.99 9.61
CA THR A 274 -12.25 27.31 10.09
C THR A 274 -13.32 26.79 9.12
N ASN A 275 -13.12 26.98 7.81
CA ASN A 275 -14.07 26.48 6.81
C ASN A 275 -14.22 24.95 6.85
N ILE A 276 -13.10 24.21 6.97
CA ILE A 276 -13.13 22.74 7.07
C ILE A 276 -13.89 22.30 8.33
N MET A 277 -13.64 22.96 9.46
CA MET A 277 -14.34 22.71 10.73
C MET A 277 -15.84 23.02 10.63
N ASP A 278 -16.22 24.15 10.04
CA ASP A 278 -17.62 24.53 9.88
C ASP A 278 -18.37 23.54 9.00
N GLU A 279 -17.75 23.09 7.91
CA GLU A 279 -18.30 22.03 7.06
C GLU A 279 -18.48 20.71 7.82
N TYR A 280 -17.51 20.36 8.67
CA TYR A 280 -17.59 19.17 9.52
C TYR A 280 -18.81 19.21 10.45
N PHE A 281 -19.07 20.33 11.12
CA PHE A 281 -20.23 20.46 12.02
C PHE A 281 -21.56 20.63 11.27
N ARG A 282 -21.56 21.10 10.02
CA ARG A 282 -22.77 21.19 9.17
C ARG A 282 -23.28 19.83 8.69
N GLN A 283 -22.45 18.80 8.65
CA GLN A 283 -22.84 17.44 8.24
C GLN A 283 -23.59 16.68 9.35
N ALA A 284 -23.88 17.33 10.48
CA ALA A 284 -24.56 16.80 11.66
C ALA A 284 -26.08 16.69 11.52
#